data_AF-A0A4D7YRA0-F1
#
_entry.id   AF-A0A4D7YRA0-F1
#
_cell.length_a   1.000
_cell.length_b   1.000
_cell.length_c   1.000
_cell.angle_alpha   90.00
_cell.angle_beta   90.00
_cell.angle_gamma   90.00
#
_symmetry.space_group_name_H-M   'P 1'
#
loop_
_entity.id
_entity.type
_entity.pdbx_description
1 polymer ?
#
loop_
_entity_poly.entity_id
_entity_poly.type
_entity_poly.pdbx_seq_one_letter_code
_entity_poly.pdbx_strand_id
1 'polypeptide(L)'
;MFRLFKRKQKLQFSPENRLLLTELEKFRIRYRGQGPRDDMAVDAVVQEVSRGLRTDGRYASDLIAKGGWSVPDAAHMIISEYASSEIMTGQFHLYRGVLNDRGKAYLKLFKVCSTKLMASGRLPENDAIEGVREFEDEIAKLG
;
A
#
# COMPACT_ATOMS: atom_id res chain seq x y z
N MET A 1 -25.59 37.22 22.49
CA MET A 1 -25.89 35.79 22.22
C MET A 1 -24.78 35.23 21.32
N PHE A 2 -23.82 34.49 21.89
CA PHE A 2 -22.62 34.01 21.19
C PHE A 2 -22.95 32.82 20.27
N ARG A 3 -22.80 32.98 18.95
CA ARG A 3 -22.68 31.85 18.01
C ARG A 3 -21.21 31.68 17.62
N LEU A 4 -20.41 31.26 18.59
CA LEU A 4 -19.06 30.72 18.35
C LEU A 4 -19.18 29.26 17.92
N PHE A 5 -18.24 28.82 17.07
CA PHE A 5 -18.10 27.49 16.47
C PHE A 5 -18.95 27.23 15.21
N LYS A 6 -18.46 27.76 14.08
CA LYS A 6 -18.55 27.02 12.81
C LYS A 6 -17.92 25.64 13.05
N ARG A 7 -18.75 24.62 13.27
CA ARG A 7 -18.33 23.21 13.23
C ARG A 7 -17.54 23.04 11.93
N LYS A 8 -16.23 22.81 12.01
CA LYS A 8 -15.47 22.24 10.89
C LYS A 8 -16.28 21.02 10.46
N GLN A 9 -16.79 21.04 9.23
CA GLN A 9 -17.50 19.92 8.63
C GLN A 9 -16.58 18.71 8.84
N LYS A 10 -16.96 17.77 9.73
CA LYS A 10 -16.17 16.55 9.91
C LYS A 10 -16.10 15.93 8.52
N LEU A 11 -14.89 15.70 7.99
CA LEU A 11 -14.72 14.93 6.77
C LEU A 11 -15.56 13.66 6.94
N GLN A 12 -16.66 13.58 6.19
CA GLN A 12 -17.60 12.49 6.31
C GLN A 12 -17.04 11.36 5.45
N PHE A 13 -16.06 10.65 6.02
CA PHE A 13 -15.46 9.49 5.35
C PHE A 13 -16.54 8.48 5.00
N SER A 14 -16.51 7.98 3.77
CA SER A 14 -17.35 6.87 3.35
C SER A 14 -17.11 5.64 4.26
N PRO A 15 -18.12 4.78 4.45
CA PRO A 15 -17.95 3.53 5.20
C PRO A 15 -16.74 2.71 4.70
N GLU A 16 -16.55 2.64 3.39
CA GLU A 16 -15.48 1.92 2.70
C GLU A 16 -14.11 2.47 3.09
N ASN A 17 -13.96 3.81 3.13
CA ASN A 17 -12.73 4.45 3.58
C ASN A 17 -12.37 4.07 5.02
N ARG A 18 -13.36 3.99 5.92
CA ARG A 18 -13.10 3.62 7.33
C ARG A 18 -12.69 2.17 7.46
N LEU A 19 -13.32 1.28 6.69
CA LEU A 19 -12.96 -0.12 6.64
C LEU A 19 -11.53 -0.28 6.14
N LEU A 20 -11.18 0.38 5.04
CA LEU A 20 -9.85 0.31 4.45
C LEU A 20 -8.76 0.87 5.38
N LEU A 21 -9.00 2.04 6.00
CA LEU A 21 -8.08 2.61 7.00
C LEU A 21 -7.86 1.67 8.19
N THR A 22 -8.91 0.99 8.63
CA THR A 22 -8.84 0.00 9.71
C THR A 22 -8.02 -1.22 9.28
N GLU A 23 -8.20 -1.69 8.05
CA GLU A 23 -7.47 -2.85 7.54
C GLU A 23 -6.00 -2.57 7.30
N LEU A 24 -5.65 -1.35 6.85
CA LEU A 24 -4.26 -0.89 6.75
C LEU A 24 -3.56 -0.89 8.12
N GLU A 25 -4.25 -0.44 9.16
CA GLU A 25 -3.72 -0.47 10.53
C GLU A 25 -3.51 -1.91 11.03
N LYS A 26 -4.47 -2.81 10.78
CA LYS A 26 -4.31 -4.23 11.11
C LYS A 26 -3.17 -4.87 10.33
N PHE A 27 -3.01 -4.53 9.05
CA PHE A 27 -1.88 -5.00 8.24
C PHE A 27 -0.56 -4.54 8.86
N ARG A 28 -0.44 -3.25 9.19
CA ARG A 28 0.74 -2.69 9.87
C ARG A 28 1.13 -3.47 11.12
N ILE A 29 0.16 -3.69 12.02
CA ILE A 29 0.39 -4.41 13.27
C ILE A 29 0.82 -5.86 12.99
N ARG A 30 0.17 -6.56 12.06
CA ARG A 30 0.49 -7.95 11.71
C ARG A 30 1.84 -8.11 11.01
N TYR A 31 2.28 -7.09 10.27
CA TYR A 31 3.55 -7.10 9.55
C TYR A 31 4.75 -6.77 10.45
N ARG A 32 4.53 -6.21 11.64
CA ARG A 32 5.61 -5.86 12.57
C ARG A 32 6.41 -7.06 13.04
N GLY A 33 7.66 -6.79 13.45
CA GLY A 33 8.58 -7.80 13.97
C GLY A 33 9.40 -8.49 12.89
N GLN A 34 9.36 -7.97 11.66
CA GLN A 34 10.17 -8.45 10.52
C GLN A 34 11.58 -7.84 10.53
N GLY A 35 11.78 -6.77 11.30
CA GLY A 35 13.05 -6.08 11.50
C GLY A 35 12.89 -4.56 11.40
N PRO A 36 13.85 -3.76 11.90
CA PRO A 36 13.68 -2.30 11.97
C PRO A 36 13.39 -1.63 10.63
N ARG A 37 14.00 -2.12 9.54
CA ARG A 37 13.80 -1.55 8.19
C ARG A 37 12.43 -1.89 7.61
N ASP A 38 11.96 -3.10 7.84
CA ASP A 38 10.64 -3.57 7.43
C ASP A 38 9.53 -2.85 8.21
N ASP A 39 9.72 -2.69 9.52
CA ASP A 39 8.78 -1.97 10.40
C ASP A 39 8.68 -0.49 9.98
N MET A 40 9.82 0.16 9.70
CA MET A 40 9.82 1.53 9.17
C MET A 40 9.15 1.65 7.80
N ALA A 41 9.36 0.67 6.92
CA ALA A 41 8.75 0.67 5.60
C ALA A 41 7.23 0.55 5.69
N VAL A 42 6.70 -0.39 6.49
CA VAL A 42 5.25 -0.54 6.63
C VAL A 42 4.62 0.65 7.33
N ASP A 43 5.28 1.24 8.33
CA ASP A 43 4.79 2.45 9.00
C ASP A 43 4.67 3.61 8.00
N ALA A 44 5.69 3.81 7.14
CA ALA A 44 5.71 4.86 6.13
C ALA A 44 4.62 4.65 5.06
N VAL A 45 4.55 3.46 4.46
CA VAL A 45 3.55 3.15 3.42
C VAL A 45 2.13 3.31 3.98
N VAL A 46 1.84 2.76 5.16
CA VAL A 46 0.51 2.86 5.77
C VAL A 46 0.16 4.30 6.11
N GLN A 47 1.12 5.11 6.58
CA GLN A 47 0.90 6.53 6.83
C GLN A 47 0.52 7.27 5.54
N GLU A 48 1.29 7.08 4.47
CA GLU A 48 1.11 7.81 3.21
C GLU A 48 -0.15 7.38 2.46
N VAL A 49 -0.42 6.08 2.38
CA VAL A 49 -1.68 5.55 1.85
C VAL A 49 -2.87 6.06 2.65
N SER A 50 -2.79 6.03 3.99
CA SER A 50 -3.87 6.55 4.84
C SER A 50 -4.07 8.05 4.67
N ARG A 51 -3.00 8.81 4.39
CA ARG A 51 -3.09 10.24 4.07
C ARG A 51 -3.83 10.43 2.74
N GLY A 52 -3.46 9.68 1.70
CA GLY A 52 -4.09 9.69 0.39
C GLY A 52 -5.59 9.36 0.44
N LEU A 53 -5.97 8.29 1.14
CA LEU A 53 -7.38 7.89 1.33
C LEU A 53 -8.21 8.93 2.07
N ARG A 54 -7.58 9.70 2.98
CA ARG A 54 -8.27 10.78 3.68
C ARG A 54 -8.48 12.00 2.80
N THR A 55 -7.63 12.22 1.79
CA THR A 55 -7.74 13.33 0.84
C THR A 55 -8.62 13.01 -0.36
N ASP A 56 -8.62 11.76 -0.84
CA ASP A 56 -9.46 11.30 -1.95
C ASP A 56 -10.17 9.98 -1.58
N GLY A 57 -11.44 10.10 -1.21
CA GLY A 57 -12.26 8.96 -0.76
C GLY A 57 -12.93 8.16 -1.87
N ARG A 58 -12.68 8.48 -3.14
CA ARG A 58 -13.25 7.75 -4.27
C ARG A 58 -12.65 6.37 -4.44
N TYR A 59 -11.34 6.23 -4.18
CA TYR A 59 -10.60 4.98 -4.32
C TYR A 59 -11.26 3.80 -3.59
N ALA A 60 -11.54 3.93 -2.28
CA ALA A 60 -12.12 2.84 -1.51
C ALA A 60 -13.55 2.52 -1.98
N SER A 61 -14.31 3.53 -2.39
CA SER A 61 -15.67 3.36 -2.88
C SER A 61 -15.68 2.63 -4.23
N ASP A 62 -14.76 2.96 -5.13
CA ASP A 62 -14.67 2.34 -6.46
C ASP A 62 -14.18 0.89 -6.38
N LEU A 63 -13.19 0.57 -5.54
CA LEU A 63 -12.72 -0.81 -5.41
C LEU A 63 -13.67 -1.70 -4.61
N ILE A 64 -14.13 -1.24 -3.44
CA ILE A 64 -14.89 -2.08 -2.51
C ILE A 64 -16.35 -2.14 -2.91
N ALA A 65 -17.01 -0.98 -3.07
CA ALA A 65 -18.45 -0.96 -3.32
C ALA A 65 -18.81 -1.27 -4.77
N LYS A 66 -18.02 -0.79 -5.76
CA LYS A 66 -18.30 -1.05 -7.18
C LYS A 66 -17.53 -2.24 -7.75
N GLY A 67 -16.26 -2.37 -7.40
CA GLY A 67 -15.38 -3.44 -7.87
C GLY A 67 -15.56 -4.77 -7.16
N GLY A 68 -16.31 -4.80 -6.04
CA GLY A 68 -16.54 -6.01 -5.25
C GLY A 68 -15.26 -6.57 -4.63
N TRP A 69 -14.24 -5.73 -4.40
CA TRP A 69 -13.02 -6.14 -3.72
C TRP A 69 -13.28 -6.34 -2.24
N SER A 70 -12.68 -7.38 -1.66
CA SER A 70 -12.64 -7.49 -0.20
C SER A 70 -11.74 -6.37 0.35
N VAL A 71 -12.04 -5.90 1.57
CA VAL A 71 -11.23 -4.86 2.22
C VAL A 71 -9.76 -5.28 2.35
N PRO A 72 -9.43 -6.53 2.73
CA PRO A 72 -8.04 -6.99 2.75
C PRO A 72 -7.38 -6.97 1.38
N ASP A 73 -8.06 -7.40 0.32
CA ASP A 73 -7.49 -7.38 -1.04
C ASP A 73 -7.22 -5.95 -1.51
N ALA A 74 -8.16 -5.03 -1.28
CA ALA A 74 -7.97 -3.63 -1.60
C ALA A 74 -6.80 -3.01 -0.83
N ALA A 75 -6.59 -3.42 0.43
CA ALA A 75 -5.44 -3.00 1.24
C ALA A 75 -4.12 -3.54 0.68
N HIS A 76 -4.05 -4.83 0.33
CA HIS A 76 -2.84 -5.42 -0.25
C HIS A 76 -2.50 -4.78 -1.61
N MET A 77 -3.51 -4.52 -2.45
CA MET A 77 -3.34 -3.85 -3.73
C MET A 77 -2.71 -2.46 -3.55
N ILE A 78 -3.32 -1.58 -2.75
CA ILE A 78 -2.81 -0.21 -2.59
C ILE A 78 -1.41 -0.17 -1.95
N ILE A 79 -1.10 -1.10 -1.03
CA ILE A 79 0.23 -1.20 -0.44
C ILE A 79 1.24 -1.63 -1.52
N SER A 80 0.91 -2.62 -2.34
CA SER A 80 1.80 -3.08 -3.42
C SER A 80 2.03 -2.02 -4.49
N GLU A 81 0.99 -1.30 -4.91
CA GLU A 81 1.09 -0.20 -5.88
C GLU A 81 1.94 0.95 -5.33
N TYR A 82 1.72 1.34 -4.07
CA TYR A 82 2.52 2.39 -3.44
C TYR A 82 3.99 1.96 -3.32
N ALA A 83 4.25 0.74 -2.84
CA ALA A 83 5.61 0.24 -2.67
C ALA A 83 6.36 0.16 -3.99
N SER A 84 5.72 -0.33 -5.05
CA SER A 84 6.31 -0.41 -6.38
C SER A 84 6.56 0.98 -6.97
N SER A 85 5.58 1.89 -6.90
CA SER A 85 5.73 3.27 -7.36
C SER A 85 6.91 3.98 -6.68
N GLU A 86 7.07 3.85 -5.37
CA GLU A 86 8.17 4.48 -4.64
C GLU A 86 9.54 3.94 -5.05
N ILE A 87 9.65 2.63 -5.32
CA ILE A 87 10.89 2.03 -5.84
C ILE A 87 11.21 2.57 -7.23
N MET A 88 10.20 2.71 -8.10
CA MET A 88 10.38 3.17 -9.48
C MET A 88 10.81 4.63 -9.59
N THR A 89 10.71 5.42 -8.51
CA THR A 89 11.28 6.78 -8.47
C THR A 89 12.83 6.80 -8.57
N GLY A 90 13.49 5.67 -8.31
CA GLY A 90 14.95 5.56 -8.28
C GLY A 90 15.58 6.03 -6.96
N GLN A 91 14.81 6.63 -6.03
CA GLN A 91 15.36 7.21 -4.79
C GLN A 91 15.96 6.16 -3.84
N PHE A 92 15.65 4.89 -4.03
CA PHE A 92 16.17 3.78 -3.23
C PHE A 92 17.37 3.07 -3.86
N HIS A 93 17.80 3.47 -5.05
CA HIS A 93 18.95 2.87 -5.73
C HIS A 93 20.26 3.49 -5.25
N LEU A 94 21.22 2.63 -4.90
CA LEU A 94 22.61 3.04 -4.63
C LEU A 94 23.38 3.21 -5.96
N TYR A 95 23.09 2.33 -6.91
CA TYR A 95 23.55 2.30 -8.28
C TYR A 95 22.64 1.31 -9.05
N ARG A 96 22.84 1.21 -10.37
CA ARG A 96 22.00 0.39 -11.25
C ARG A 96 21.70 -0.99 -10.70
N GLY A 97 20.42 -1.26 -10.51
CA GLY A 97 19.88 -2.53 -10.03
C GLY A 97 20.13 -2.85 -8.55
N VAL A 98 20.77 -1.97 -7.79
CA VAL A 98 21.09 -2.22 -6.38
C VAL A 98 20.34 -1.27 -5.46
N LEU A 99 19.33 -1.83 -4.79
CA LEU A 99 18.56 -1.15 -3.76
C LEU A 99 19.32 -1.04 -2.44
N ASN A 100 19.18 0.10 -1.78
CA ASN A 100 19.53 0.26 -0.37
C ASN A 100 18.56 -0.55 0.53
N ASP A 101 18.83 -0.56 1.83
CA ASP A 101 18.03 -1.32 2.81
C ASP A 101 16.54 -0.93 2.82
N ARG A 102 16.22 0.34 2.54
CA ARG A 102 14.82 0.80 2.45
C ARG A 102 14.15 0.25 1.20
N GLY A 103 14.83 0.31 0.05
CA GLY A 103 14.31 -0.28 -1.19
C GLY A 103 14.07 -1.78 -1.05
N LYS A 104 14.97 -2.51 -0.39
CA LYS A 104 14.80 -3.94 -0.10
C LYS A 104 13.56 -4.20 0.78
N ALA A 105 13.33 -3.38 1.79
CA ALA A 105 12.14 -3.48 2.64
C ALA A 105 10.83 -3.19 1.88
N TYR A 106 10.85 -2.21 0.98
CA TYR A 106 9.71 -1.90 0.09
C TYR A 106 9.45 -3.04 -0.90
N LEU A 107 10.51 -3.62 -1.49
CA LEU A 107 10.38 -4.77 -2.38
C LEU A 107 9.80 -5.99 -1.66
N LYS A 108 10.20 -6.22 -0.40
CA LYS A 108 9.61 -7.26 0.45
C LYS A 108 8.12 -7.01 0.70
N LEU A 109 7.72 -5.78 1.01
CA LEU A 109 6.30 -5.41 1.18
C LEU A 109 5.49 -5.67 -0.09
N PHE A 110 6.00 -5.27 -1.25
CA PHE A 110 5.39 -5.55 -2.55
C PHE A 110 5.17 -7.06 -2.72
N LYS A 111 6.23 -7.87 -2.58
CA LYS A 111 6.15 -9.33 -2.74
C LYS A 111 5.15 -9.97 -1.78
N VAL A 112 5.14 -9.55 -0.52
CA VAL A 112 4.18 -10.06 0.49
C VAL A 112 2.74 -9.74 0.09
N CYS A 113 2.47 -8.55 -0.41
CA CYS A 113 1.13 -8.17 -0.86
C CYS A 113 0.72 -8.95 -2.11
N SER A 114 1.62 -9.14 -3.08
CA SER A 114 1.37 -9.98 -4.26
C SER A 114 1.06 -11.42 -3.88
N THR A 115 1.79 -12.01 -2.92
CA THR A 115 1.47 -13.35 -2.39
C THR A 115 0.10 -13.41 -1.73
N LYS A 116 -0.32 -12.36 -1.00
CA LYS A 116 -1.64 -12.32 -0.36
C LYS A 116 -2.78 -12.18 -1.37
N LEU A 117 -2.58 -11.38 -2.43
CA LEU A 117 -3.53 -11.27 -3.55
C LEU A 117 -3.62 -12.57 -4.34
N MET A 118 -2.50 -13.29 -4.48
CA MET A 118 -2.47 -14.61 -5.08
C MET A 118 -3.27 -15.62 -4.24
N ALA A 119 -3.03 -15.65 -2.92
CA ALA A 119 -3.74 -16.54 -2.01
C ALA A 119 -5.25 -16.27 -1.93
N SER A 120 -5.70 -15.05 -2.21
CA SER A 120 -7.14 -14.71 -2.28
C SER A 120 -7.77 -14.92 -3.66
N GLY A 121 -6.98 -15.30 -4.67
CA GLY A 121 -7.44 -15.50 -6.04
C GLY A 121 -7.65 -14.20 -6.83
N ARG A 122 -7.20 -13.05 -6.30
CA ARG A 122 -7.25 -11.75 -7.01
C ARG A 122 -6.15 -11.58 -8.04
N LEU A 123 -5.05 -12.31 -7.88
CA LEU A 123 -3.95 -12.37 -8.81
C LEU A 123 -3.71 -13.85 -9.17
N PRO A 124 -3.89 -14.28 -10.42
CA PRO A 124 -3.54 -15.64 -10.82
C PRO A 124 -2.08 -15.95 -10.48
N GLU A 125 -1.78 -17.19 -10.09
CA GLU A 125 -0.44 -17.56 -9.63
C GLU A 125 0.65 -17.29 -10.67
N ASN A 126 0.39 -17.64 -11.95
CA ASN A 126 1.31 -17.36 -13.04
C ASN A 126 1.59 -15.85 -13.17
N ASP A 127 0.53 -15.03 -13.16
CA ASP A 127 0.62 -13.57 -13.25
C ASP A 127 1.34 -12.97 -12.04
N ALA A 128 1.16 -13.54 -10.84
CA ALA A 128 1.84 -13.12 -9.63
C ALA A 128 3.35 -13.36 -9.71
N ILE A 129 3.74 -14.55 -10.15
CA ILE A 129 5.14 -14.96 -10.29
C ILE A 129 5.81 -14.14 -11.39
N GLU A 130 5.16 -14.02 -12.55
CA GLU A 130 5.67 -13.25 -13.68
C GLU A 130 5.77 -11.76 -13.35
N GLY A 131 4.72 -11.17 -12.77
CA GLY A 131 4.73 -9.75 -12.39
C GLY A 131 5.80 -9.41 -11.36
N VAL A 132 6.08 -10.30 -10.39
CA VAL A 132 7.20 -10.10 -9.46
C VAL A 132 8.54 -10.15 -10.20
N ARG A 133 8.72 -11.10 -11.12
CA ARG A 133 9.95 -11.22 -11.90
C ARG A 133 10.17 -10.00 -12.81
N GLU A 134 9.14 -9.58 -13.54
CA GLU A 134 9.18 -8.40 -14.39
C GLU A 134 9.52 -7.14 -13.60
N PHE A 135 8.93 -6.99 -12.42
CA PHE A 135 9.23 -5.86 -11.55
C PHE A 135 10.69 -5.87 -11.06
N GLU A 136 11.23 -7.05 -10.73
CA GLU A 136 12.66 -7.17 -10.40
C GLU A 136 13.58 -6.84 -11.59
N ASP A 137 13.18 -7.24 -12.80
CA ASP A 137 13.90 -6.88 -14.03
C ASP A 137 13.85 -5.38 -14.33
N GLU A 138 12.74 -4.70 -14.01
CA GLU A 138 12.63 -3.24 -14.09
C GLU A 138 13.54 -2.55 -13.07
N ILE A 139 13.54 -3.02 -11.82
CA ILE A 139 14.45 -2.53 -10.78
C ILE A 139 15.90 -2.67 -11.23
N ALA A 140 16.27 -3.79 -11.86
CA ALA A 140 17.60 -4.06 -12.37
C ALA A 140 18.04 -3.08 -13.48
N LYS A 141 17.08 -2.48 -14.20
CA LYS A 141 17.34 -1.50 -15.26
C LYS A 141 17.44 -0.07 -14.73
N LEU A 142 16.90 0.21 -13.54
CA LEU A 142 16.90 1.51 -12.88
C LEU A 142 18.17 1.75 -12.04
N GLY A 143 18.59 3.02 -11.96
CA GLY A 143 19.80 3.48 -11.26
C GLY A 143 20.97 3.73 -12.21
#